data_AF-A0A7S3CP17-F1
#
_entry.id   AF-A0A7S3CP17-F1
#
_cell.length_a   1.000
_cell.length_b   1.000
_cell.length_c   1.000
_cell.angle_alpha   90.00
_cell.angle_beta   90.00
_cell.angle_gamma   90.00
#
_symmetry.space_group_name_H-M   'P 1'
#
loop_
_entity.id
_entity.type
_entity.pdbx_description
1 polymer ?
#
loop_
_entity_poly.entity_id
_entity_poly.type
_entity_poly.pdbx_seq_one_letter_code
_entity_poly.pdbx_strand_id
1 'polypeptide(L)'
;VLEQAENQNEGQNKEQAQLQLQKLNQILVSIVKHEWTTTWTNFLSEICQTAYQSEAKCQNILKILQIISEEVFDFGKQNIVSEKHQEYKQIIYKEVNSLMELCNYVIMSATNQQNQISEQLIRQCLKTFTVFISWLPNGYVFENDLIEVILRNFIFPSITRLDSIKLFTEVVQIDLEDEEESLKSSYKERKIMLFCIFIENIQAVTKGRDLREEYQTLKQKRQTSGFETFCEQLCQAISAVLLENLSSIEKITNTMEQNPNIESLKNFTRLALNYMIQCSNISDDELFKICLNFWHNWTKDLVQIVNPHFFQ
;
A
#
# COMPACT_ATOMS: atom_id res chain seq x y z
N VAL A 1 -33.59 -28.95 7.32
CA VAL A 1 -32.83 -29.47 8.49
C VAL A 1 -31.64 -30.31 8.05
N LEU A 2 -31.82 -31.41 7.30
CA LEU A 2 -30.69 -32.21 6.77
C LEU A 2 -29.78 -31.39 5.82
N GLU A 3 -30.36 -30.68 4.87
CA GLU A 3 -29.63 -29.80 3.94
C GLU A 3 -28.93 -28.62 4.66
N GLN A 4 -29.46 -28.17 5.80
CA GLN A 4 -28.82 -27.16 6.64
C GLN A 4 -27.68 -27.76 7.49
N ALA A 5 -27.83 -29.00 7.94
CA ALA A 5 -26.79 -29.73 8.67
C ALA A 5 -25.64 -30.17 7.75
N GLU A 6 -25.93 -30.53 6.50
CA GLU A 6 -24.92 -30.83 5.47
C GLU A 6 -24.15 -29.56 5.08
N ASN A 7 -24.83 -28.44 4.82
CA ASN A 7 -24.18 -27.16 4.55
C ASN A 7 -23.34 -26.66 5.76
N GLN A 8 -23.80 -26.91 6.99
CA GLN A 8 -23.04 -26.61 8.21
C GLN A 8 -21.79 -27.50 8.36
N ASN A 9 -21.91 -28.81 8.09
CA ASN A 9 -20.77 -29.73 8.10
C ASN A 9 -19.75 -29.42 6.99
N GLU A 10 -20.20 -29.07 5.78
CA GLU A 10 -19.30 -28.63 4.71
C GLU A 10 -18.59 -27.32 5.03
N GLY A 11 -19.29 -26.36 5.65
CA GLY A 11 -18.71 -25.11 6.14
C GLY A 11 -17.62 -25.35 7.19
N GLN A 12 -17.92 -26.19 8.20
CA GLN A 12 -16.96 -26.55 9.25
C GLN A 12 -15.73 -27.29 8.70
N ASN A 13 -15.91 -28.20 7.74
CA ASN A 13 -14.80 -28.90 7.10
C ASN A 13 -13.91 -27.95 6.27
N LYS A 14 -14.50 -26.97 5.59
CA LYS A 14 -13.74 -25.94 4.85
C LYS A 14 -12.94 -25.03 5.78
N GLU A 15 -13.52 -24.59 6.90
CA GLU A 15 -12.81 -23.78 7.89
C GLU A 15 -11.64 -24.55 8.51
N GLN A 16 -11.84 -25.82 8.87
CA GLN A 16 -10.76 -26.67 9.37
C GLN A 16 -9.64 -26.86 8.34
N ALA A 17 -9.98 -27.10 7.07
CA ALA A 17 -9.00 -27.24 6.00
C ALA A 17 -8.21 -25.93 5.78
N GLN A 18 -8.86 -24.77 5.85
CA GLN A 18 -8.20 -23.47 5.77
C GLN A 18 -7.23 -23.24 6.94
N LEU A 19 -7.64 -23.58 8.17
CA LEU A 19 -6.78 -23.48 9.35
C LEU A 19 -5.56 -24.42 9.23
N GLN A 20 -5.75 -25.64 8.74
CA GLN A 20 -4.66 -26.58 8.49
C GLN A 20 -3.69 -26.03 7.43
N LEU A 21 -4.21 -25.49 6.33
CA LEU A 21 -3.40 -24.88 5.29
C LEU A 21 -2.57 -23.70 5.81
N GLN A 22 -3.16 -22.85 6.65
CA GLN A 22 -2.44 -21.75 7.28
C GLN A 22 -1.27 -22.25 8.15
N LYS A 23 -1.48 -23.31 8.94
CA LYS A 23 -0.41 -23.92 9.75
C LYS A 23 0.68 -24.53 8.89
N LEU A 24 0.32 -25.20 7.78
CA LEU A 24 1.29 -25.74 6.84
C LEU A 24 2.13 -24.64 6.19
N ASN A 25 1.51 -23.51 5.83
CA ASN A 25 2.24 -22.35 5.31
C ASN A 25 3.24 -21.81 6.34
N GLN A 26 2.87 -21.68 7.61
CA GLN A 26 3.79 -21.25 8.68
C GLN A 26 4.96 -22.23 8.88
N ILE A 27 4.69 -23.54 8.85
CA ILE A 27 5.74 -24.56 8.93
C ILE A 27 6.70 -24.44 7.73
N LEU A 28 6.16 -24.26 6.52
CA LEU A 28 6.97 -24.05 5.32
C LEU A 28 7.86 -22.81 5.46
N VAL A 29 7.31 -21.66 5.89
CA VAL A 29 8.10 -20.44 6.10
C VAL A 29 9.18 -20.64 7.17
N SER A 30 8.88 -21.40 8.22
CA SER A 30 9.88 -21.76 9.24
C SER A 30 11.05 -22.54 8.64
N ILE A 31 10.78 -23.50 7.74
CA ILE A 31 11.83 -24.25 7.01
C ILE A 31 12.63 -23.30 6.11
N VAL A 32 11.95 -22.48 5.31
CA VAL A 32 12.59 -21.51 4.40
C VAL A 32 13.54 -20.59 5.17
N LYS A 33 13.17 -20.10 6.36
CA LYS A 33 14.06 -19.24 7.17
C LYS A 33 15.39 -19.89 7.57
N HIS A 34 15.43 -21.21 7.66
CA HIS A 34 16.67 -21.95 7.95
C HIS A 34 17.47 -22.25 6.69
N GLU A 35 16.80 -22.48 5.56
CA GLU A 35 17.42 -23.02 4.34
C GLU A 35 17.65 -22.00 3.23
N TRP A 36 16.94 -20.87 3.25
CA TRP A 36 16.90 -19.93 2.11
C TRP A 36 18.26 -19.31 1.79
N THR A 37 19.09 -19.05 2.80
CA THR A 37 20.45 -18.49 2.58
C THR A 37 21.51 -19.55 2.32
N THR A 38 21.18 -20.85 2.35
CA THR A 38 22.15 -21.93 2.29
C THR A 38 21.83 -22.98 1.22
N THR A 39 20.77 -23.75 1.41
CA THR A 39 20.42 -24.92 0.58
C THR A 39 19.30 -24.64 -0.41
N TRP A 40 18.38 -23.73 -0.10
CA TRP A 40 17.19 -23.45 -0.91
C TRP A 40 17.18 -21.99 -1.42
N THR A 41 18.25 -21.59 -2.10
CA THR A 41 18.49 -20.19 -2.53
C THR A 41 17.63 -19.73 -3.71
N ASN A 42 16.85 -20.62 -4.30
CA ASN A 42 15.96 -20.36 -5.44
C ASN A 42 14.46 -20.53 -5.06
N PHE A 43 14.15 -20.48 -3.76
CA PHE A 43 12.82 -20.72 -3.22
C PHE A 43 11.76 -19.80 -3.84
N LEU A 44 12.04 -18.50 -3.97
CA LEU A 44 11.05 -17.54 -4.50
C LEU A 44 10.69 -17.86 -5.94
N SER A 45 11.69 -18.19 -6.76
CA SER A 45 11.49 -18.53 -8.16
C SER A 45 10.67 -19.81 -8.31
N GLU A 46 11.01 -20.86 -7.56
CA GLU A 46 10.30 -22.15 -7.60
C GLU A 46 8.86 -22.02 -7.10
N ILE A 47 8.65 -21.35 -5.97
CA ILE A 47 7.30 -21.24 -5.40
C ILE A 47 6.40 -20.39 -6.31
N CYS A 48 6.91 -19.30 -6.89
CA CYS A 48 6.14 -18.47 -7.82
C CYS A 48 5.75 -19.24 -9.09
N GLN A 49 6.59 -20.15 -9.59
CA GLN A 49 6.25 -20.96 -10.76
C GLN A 49 5.01 -21.85 -10.51
N THR A 50 4.82 -22.32 -9.28
CA THR A 50 3.65 -23.14 -8.93
C THR A 50 2.34 -22.33 -8.87
N ALA A 51 2.41 -20.99 -8.82
CA ALA A 51 1.26 -20.11 -8.74
C ALA A 51 0.41 -20.13 -10.01
N TYR A 52 1.04 -20.27 -11.17
CA TYR A 52 0.36 -20.25 -12.47
C TYR A 52 -0.49 -21.49 -12.76
N GLN A 53 -0.44 -22.52 -11.91
CA GLN A 53 -1.16 -23.78 -12.13
C GLN A 53 -2.66 -23.68 -11.80
N SER A 54 -3.04 -22.81 -10.86
CA SER A 54 -4.45 -22.57 -10.51
C SER A 54 -4.57 -21.32 -9.64
N GLU A 55 -5.73 -20.68 -9.68
CA GLU A 55 -6.02 -19.51 -8.84
C GLU A 55 -5.84 -19.79 -7.34
N ALA A 56 -6.31 -20.94 -6.85
CA ALA A 56 -6.19 -21.33 -5.45
C ALA A 56 -4.72 -21.47 -5.02
N LYS A 57 -3.87 -22.04 -5.89
CA LYS A 57 -2.41 -22.10 -5.65
C LYS A 57 -1.80 -20.71 -5.63
N CYS A 58 -2.12 -19.87 -6.62
CA CYS A 58 -1.66 -18.49 -6.69
C CYS A 58 -1.99 -17.73 -5.40
N GLN A 59 -3.24 -17.80 -4.94
CA GLN A 59 -3.67 -17.16 -3.70
C GLN A 59 -2.89 -17.70 -2.48
N ASN A 60 -2.66 -19.02 -2.41
CA ASN A 60 -1.90 -19.60 -1.30
C ASN A 60 -0.43 -19.16 -1.31
N ILE A 61 0.18 -19.07 -2.49
CA ILE A 61 1.58 -18.65 -2.64
C ILE A 61 1.75 -17.19 -2.26
N LEU A 62 0.83 -16.31 -2.67
CA LEU A 62 0.83 -14.93 -2.21
C LEU A 62 0.68 -14.82 -0.68
N LYS A 63 -0.10 -15.70 -0.04
CA LYS A 63 -0.17 -15.79 1.43
C LYS A 63 1.14 -16.25 2.04
N ILE A 64 1.79 -17.27 1.47
CA ILE A 64 3.12 -17.73 1.93
C ILE A 64 4.13 -16.59 1.84
N LEU A 65 4.17 -15.88 0.71
CA LEU A 65 5.04 -14.72 0.49
C LEU A 65 4.77 -13.61 1.50
N GLN A 66 3.51 -13.34 1.82
CA GLN A 66 3.16 -12.38 2.86
C GLN A 66 3.70 -12.80 4.23
N ILE A 67 3.55 -14.08 4.62
CA ILE A 67 4.10 -14.60 5.88
C ILE A 67 5.62 -14.52 5.90
N ILE A 68 6.30 -14.79 4.77
CA ILE A 68 7.75 -14.61 4.64
C ILE A 68 8.12 -13.16 4.92
N SER A 69 7.40 -12.21 4.32
CA SER A 69 7.64 -10.79 4.58
C SER A 69 7.49 -10.47 6.07
N GLU A 70 6.40 -10.87 6.71
CA GLU A 70 6.17 -10.64 8.15
C GLU A 70 7.27 -11.30 9.02
N GLU A 71 7.69 -12.52 8.69
CA GLU A 71 8.62 -13.27 9.51
C GLU A 71 10.11 -12.97 9.27
N VAL A 72 10.46 -12.45 8.10
CA VAL A 72 11.84 -12.14 7.71
C VAL A 72 12.10 -10.64 7.86
N PHE A 73 11.09 -9.80 7.66
CA PHE A 73 11.27 -8.36 7.53
C PHE A 73 10.94 -7.57 8.78
N ASP A 74 9.98 -8.00 9.59
CA ASP A 74 9.55 -7.26 10.78
C ASP A 74 10.62 -7.27 11.90
N PHE A 75 11.61 -8.19 11.83
CA PHE A 75 12.84 -8.14 12.65
C PHE A 75 13.72 -6.91 12.35
N GLY A 76 13.67 -6.37 11.12
CA GLY A 76 14.47 -5.21 10.71
C GLY A 76 14.03 -3.88 11.32
N LYS A 77 12.75 -3.75 11.70
CA LYS A 77 12.20 -2.53 12.29
C LYS A 77 12.69 -2.27 13.72
N GLN A 78 13.35 -3.24 14.36
CA GLN A 78 13.91 -3.12 15.71
C GLN A 78 15.36 -2.58 15.76
N ASN A 79 15.82 -1.88 14.71
CA ASN A 79 17.12 -1.17 14.65
C ASN A 79 18.39 -2.04 14.75
N ILE A 80 18.29 -3.38 14.64
CA ILE A 80 19.45 -4.26 14.53
C ILE A 80 19.42 -4.92 13.14
N VAL A 81 20.09 -4.29 12.17
CA VAL A 81 20.40 -4.94 10.89
C VAL A 81 21.42 -6.04 11.16
N SER A 82 20.94 -7.26 11.38
CA SER A 82 21.81 -8.43 11.47
C SER A 82 22.44 -8.74 10.11
N GLU A 83 23.62 -9.38 10.10
CA GLU A 83 24.26 -9.92 8.89
C GLU A 83 23.27 -10.77 8.07
N LYS A 84 22.47 -11.58 8.77
CA LYS A 84 21.40 -12.41 8.19
C LYS A 84 20.31 -11.60 7.47
N HIS A 85 20.00 -10.39 7.94
CA HIS A 85 19.04 -9.50 7.27
C HIS A 85 19.56 -9.02 5.92
N GLN A 86 20.86 -8.71 5.84
CA GLN A 86 21.51 -8.34 4.56
C GLN A 86 21.55 -9.53 3.59
N GLU A 87 21.81 -10.74 4.09
CA GLU A 87 21.74 -11.96 3.26
C GLU A 87 20.36 -12.16 2.63
N TYR A 88 19.28 -12.03 3.41
CA TYR A 88 17.92 -12.13 2.88
C TYR A 88 17.63 -11.06 1.83
N LYS A 89 18.03 -9.80 2.09
CA LYS A 89 17.86 -8.71 1.12
C LYS A 89 18.55 -9.06 -0.20
N GLN A 90 19.78 -9.57 -0.15
CA GLN A 90 20.52 -9.96 -1.37
C GLN A 90 19.85 -11.10 -2.13
N ILE A 91 19.30 -12.11 -1.46
CA ILE A 91 18.63 -13.23 -2.12
C ILE A 91 17.32 -12.78 -2.75
N ILE A 92 16.53 -11.98 -2.03
CA ILE A 92 15.31 -11.38 -2.58
C ILE A 92 15.63 -10.58 -3.83
N TYR A 93 16.68 -9.76 -3.81
CA TYR A 93 17.08 -8.96 -4.97
C TYR A 93 17.42 -9.83 -6.19
N LYS A 94 18.03 -11.01 -5.98
CA LYS A 94 18.35 -11.96 -7.06
C LYS A 94 17.10 -12.61 -7.65
N GLU A 95 16.08 -12.85 -6.83
CA GLU A 95 14.87 -13.57 -7.22
C GLU A 95 13.63 -12.67 -7.44
N VAL A 96 13.79 -11.35 -7.29
CA VAL A 96 12.68 -10.37 -7.26
C VAL A 96 11.84 -10.39 -8.54
N ASN A 97 12.44 -10.76 -9.67
CA ASN A 97 11.75 -10.85 -10.96
C ASN A 97 10.55 -11.79 -10.91
N SER A 98 10.68 -12.98 -10.30
CA SER A 98 9.56 -13.94 -10.24
C SER A 98 8.40 -13.42 -9.38
N LEU A 99 8.69 -12.68 -8.31
CA LEU A 99 7.68 -11.99 -7.51
C LEU A 99 6.96 -10.90 -8.32
N MET A 100 7.73 -10.06 -9.03
CA MET A 100 7.19 -8.97 -9.83
C MET A 100 6.37 -9.48 -11.01
N GLU A 101 6.81 -10.54 -11.68
CA GLU A 101 6.06 -11.22 -12.73
C GLU A 101 4.74 -11.78 -12.22
N LEU A 102 4.74 -12.41 -11.03
CA LEU A 102 3.53 -12.94 -10.42
C LEU A 102 2.53 -11.84 -10.08
N CYS A 103 2.99 -10.75 -9.45
CA CYS A 103 2.15 -9.60 -9.14
C CYS A 103 1.60 -8.95 -10.42
N ASN A 104 2.43 -8.76 -11.44
CA ASN A 104 2.00 -8.25 -12.75
C ASN A 104 0.96 -9.17 -13.39
N TYR A 105 1.15 -10.48 -13.36
CA TYR A 105 0.20 -11.44 -13.92
C TYR A 105 -1.20 -11.29 -13.30
N VAL A 106 -1.29 -11.21 -11.96
CA VAL A 106 -2.57 -11.07 -11.26
C VAL A 106 -3.21 -9.73 -11.56
N ILE A 107 -2.45 -8.64 -11.45
CA ILE A 107 -2.96 -7.27 -11.64
C ILE A 107 -3.42 -7.05 -13.08
N MET A 108 -2.61 -7.42 -14.08
CA MET A 108 -2.94 -7.22 -15.49
C MET A 108 -4.08 -8.13 -15.95
N SER A 109 -4.16 -9.35 -15.41
CA SER A 109 -5.29 -10.23 -15.70
C SER A 109 -6.61 -9.65 -15.17
N ALA A 110 -6.57 -9.01 -14.00
CA ALA A 110 -7.73 -8.33 -13.43
C ALA A 110 -8.16 -7.07 -14.20
N THR A 111 -7.22 -6.33 -14.81
CA THR A 111 -7.55 -5.15 -15.63
C THR A 111 -8.05 -5.50 -17.03
N ASN A 112 -7.54 -6.58 -17.63
CA ASN A 112 -7.77 -6.86 -19.05
C ASN A 112 -9.10 -7.56 -19.35
N GLN A 113 -9.97 -7.80 -18.36
CA GLN A 113 -11.31 -8.42 -18.44
C GLN A 113 -11.40 -9.82 -19.12
N GLN A 114 -10.35 -10.31 -19.78
CA GLN A 114 -10.31 -11.58 -20.51
C GLN A 114 -10.17 -12.79 -19.57
N ASN A 115 -9.54 -12.61 -18.40
CA ASN A 115 -9.39 -13.63 -17.37
C ASN A 115 -10.12 -13.19 -16.11
N GLN A 116 -11.25 -13.82 -15.79
CA GLN A 116 -11.95 -13.55 -14.52
C GLN A 116 -11.11 -14.10 -13.37
N ILE A 117 -10.29 -13.24 -12.77
CA ILE A 117 -9.64 -13.50 -11.49
C ILE A 117 -10.57 -13.07 -10.35
N SER A 118 -10.68 -13.88 -9.30
CA SER A 118 -11.48 -13.53 -8.14
C SER A 118 -10.95 -12.29 -7.42
N GLU A 119 -11.87 -11.50 -6.88
CA GLU A 119 -11.57 -10.33 -6.07
C GLU A 119 -10.69 -10.69 -4.85
N GLN A 120 -10.82 -11.90 -4.31
CA GLN A 120 -10.01 -12.38 -3.20
C GLN A 120 -8.54 -12.56 -3.58
N LEU A 121 -8.26 -13.05 -4.80
CA LEU A 121 -6.89 -13.16 -5.28
C LEU A 121 -6.27 -11.76 -5.51
N ILE A 122 -7.02 -10.82 -6.11
CA ILE A 122 -6.55 -9.45 -6.32
C ILE A 122 -6.17 -8.80 -4.99
N ARG A 123 -7.05 -8.89 -3.99
CA ARG A 123 -6.78 -8.35 -2.65
C ARG A 123 -5.55 -8.99 -2.01
N GLN A 124 -5.41 -10.31 -2.13
CA GLN A 124 -4.24 -10.99 -1.59
C GLN A 124 -2.96 -10.52 -2.29
N CYS A 125 -2.99 -10.33 -3.60
CA CYS A 125 -1.86 -9.79 -4.37
C CYS A 125 -1.50 -8.37 -3.92
N LEU A 126 -2.48 -7.48 -3.74
CA LEU A 126 -2.23 -6.11 -3.26
C LEU A 126 -1.59 -6.11 -1.87
N LYS A 127 -2.09 -6.92 -0.94
CA LYS A 127 -1.53 -7.04 0.42
C LYS A 127 -0.12 -7.58 0.41
N THR A 128 0.12 -8.65 -0.35
CA THR A 128 1.47 -9.22 -0.50
C THR A 128 2.39 -8.17 -1.09
N PHE A 129 2.02 -7.51 -2.18
CA PHE A 129 2.88 -6.49 -2.79
C PHE A 129 3.17 -5.32 -1.84
N THR A 130 2.17 -4.87 -1.07
CA THR A 130 2.32 -3.82 -0.04
C THR A 130 3.47 -4.13 0.92
N VAL A 131 3.52 -5.33 1.49
CA VAL A 131 4.54 -5.70 2.48
C VAL A 131 5.92 -6.00 1.86
N PHE A 132 6.01 -6.13 0.54
CA PHE A 132 7.28 -6.29 -0.16
C PHE A 132 7.88 -4.95 -0.61
N ILE A 133 7.11 -3.87 -0.72
CA ILE A 133 7.56 -2.58 -1.26
C ILE A 133 8.88 -2.11 -0.64
N SER A 134 9.01 -2.14 0.70
CA SER A 134 10.22 -1.68 1.40
C SER A 134 11.47 -2.54 1.15
N TRP A 135 11.33 -3.65 0.43
CA TRP A 135 12.37 -4.63 0.13
C TRP A 135 12.70 -4.74 -1.34
N LEU A 136 11.97 -4.02 -2.19
CA LEU A 136 12.26 -3.99 -3.60
C LEU A 136 13.38 -2.97 -3.86
N PRO A 137 14.26 -3.23 -4.83
CA PRO A 137 15.08 -2.15 -5.37
C PRO A 137 14.15 -1.04 -5.89
N ASN A 138 14.48 0.22 -5.59
CA ASN A 138 13.62 1.37 -5.87
C ASN A 138 13.20 1.48 -7.35
N GLY A 139 14.07 1.06 -8.29
CA GLY A 139 13.73 0.98 -9.71
C GLY A 139 12.50 0.11 -10.02
N TYR A 140 12.30 -1.02 -9.32
CA TYR A 140 11.11 -1.86 -9.49
C TYR A 140 9.82 -1.21 -8.97
N VAL A 141 9.91 -0.14 -8.17
CA VAL A 141 8.73 0.58 -7.67
C VAL A 141 8.43 1.80 -8.51
N PHE A 142 9.46 2.56 -8.90
CA PHE A 142 9.29 3.87 -9.52
C PHE A 142 9.40 3.87 -11.05
N GLU A 143 10.13 2.93 -11.65
CA GLU A 143 10.37 2.91 -13.10
C GLU A 143 9.33 2.10 -13.88
N ASN A 144 8.51 1.29 -13.19
CA ASN A 144 7.42 0.55 -13.81
C ASN A 144 6.07 1.25 -13.62
N ASP A 145 5.09 0.82 -14.43
CA ASP A 145 3.72 1.35 -14.39
C ASP A 145 2.78 0.55 -13.51
N LEU A 146 3.27 -0.47 -12.79
CA LEU A 146 2.42 -1.34 -12.00
C LEU A 146 1.69 -0.56 -10.90
N ILE A 147 2.38 0.34 -10.20
CA ILE A 147 1.75 1.19 -9.16
C ILE A 147 0.69 2.09 -9.78
N GLU A 148 0.99 2.73 -10.90
CA GLU A 148 0.04 3.59 -11.62
C GLU A 148 -1.21 2.81 -12.05
N VAL A 149 -1.04 1.63 -12.65
CA VAL A 149 -2.13 0.72 -13.01
C VAL A 149 -2.95 0.36 -11.77
N ILE A 150 -2.31 0.14 -10.63
CA ILE A 150 -3.02 -0.20 -9.40
C ILE A 150 -3.91 0.97 -8.95
N LEU A 151 -3.38 2.19 -8.89
CA LEU A 151 -4.14 3.36 -8.44
C LEU A 151 -5.34 3.64 -9.34
N ARG A 152 -5.16 3.52 -10.66
CA ARG A 152 -6.22 3.79 -11.65
C ARG A 152 -7.35 2.76 -11.65
N ASN A 153 -7.07 1.51 -11.30
CA ASN A 153 -8.04 0.42 -11.47
C ASN A 153 -8.65 -0.09 -10.14
N PHE A 154 -7.93 0.03 -9.02
CA PHE A 154 -8.32 -0.67 -7.79
C PHE A 154 -8.68 0.25 -6.60
N ILE A 155 -8.56 1.58 -6.74
CA ILE A 155 -9.10 2.54 -5.74
C ILE A 155 -10.63 2.65 -5.83
N PHE A 156 -11.18 2.65 -7.04
CA PHE A 156 -12.63 2.82 -7.24
C PHE A 156 -13.45 1.65 -6.65
N PRO A 157 -13.14 0.36 -6.96
CA PRO A 157 -13.85 -0.78 -6.40
C PRO A 157 -13.70 -0.86 -4.88
N SER A 158 -14.82 -0.92 -4.15
CA SER A 158 -14.81 -0.92 -2.68
C SER A 158 -14.02 -2.07 -2.06
N ILE A 159 -14.00 -3.22 -2.73
CA ILE A 159 -13.38 -4.45 -2.25
C ILE A 159 -11.84 -4.38 -2.22
N THR A 160 -11.23 -3.65 -3.15
CA THR A 160 -9.76 -3.47 -3.25
C THR A 160 -9.26 -2.13 -2.73
N ARG A 161 -10.14 -1.13 -2.61
CA ARG A 161 -9.79 0.26 -2.27
C ARG A 161 -8.80 0.40 -1.12
N LEU A 162 -9.12 -0.17 0.04
CA LEU A 162 -8.28 -0.02 1.22
C LEU A 162 -6.90 -0.65 1.02
N ASP A 163 -6.84 -1.80 0.36
CA ASP A 163 -5.58 -2.49 0.08
C ASP A 163 -4.72 -1.65 -0.91
N SER A 164 -5.35 -0.97 -1.89
CA SER A 164 -4.66 -0.04 -2.80
C SER A 164 -4.18 1.26 -2.15
N ILE A 165 -4.95 1.83 -1.21
CA ILE A 165 -4.55 3.04 -0.46
C ILE A 165 -3.36 2.73 0.45
N LYS A 166 -3.37 1.57 1.12
CA LYS A 166 -2.25 1.10 1.94
C LYS A 166 -0.99 0.91 1.12
N LEU A 167 -1.12 0.25 -0.03
CA LEU A 167 -0.03 0.07 -0.97
C LEU A 167 0.57 1.42 -1.39
N PHE A 168 -0.27 2.38 -1.79
CA PHE A 168 0.17 3.72 -2.15
C PHE A 168 0.94 4.40 -1.01
N THR A 169 0.44 4.26 0.22
CA THR A 169 1.07 4.84 1.42
C THR A 169 2.50 4.30 1.59
N GLU A 170 2.70 2.98 1.49
CA GLU A 170 4.04 2.39 1.57
C GLU A 170 4.96 2.87 0.42
N VAL A 171 4.46 3.03 -0.81
CA VAL A 171 5.26 3.56 -1.94
C VAL A 171 5.79 4.95 -1.66
N VAL A 172 4.94 5.84 -1.13
CA VAL A 172 5.32 7.23 -0.93
C VAL A 172 6.23 7.42 0.27
N GLN A 173 6.24 6.48 1.22
CA GLN A 173 7.10 6.46 2.41
C GLN A 173 8.49 5.86 2.18
N ILE A 174 8.77 5.33 0.99
CA ILE A 174 10.10 4.79 0.67
C ILE A 174 11.16 5.86 0.86
N ASP A 175 12.14 5.58 1.70
CA ASP A 175 13.29 6.46 1.89
C ASP A 175 14.21 6.45 0.65
N LEU A 176 14.62 7.64 0.22
CA LEU A 176 15.48 7.88 -0.93
C LEU A 176 16.79 8.57 -0.50
N GLU A 177 17.17 8.51 0.78
CA GLU A 177 18.40 9.09 1.29
C GLU A 177 19.66 8.49 0.65
N ASP A 178 19.69 7.17 0.46
CA ASP A 178 20.83 6.42 -0.09
C ASP A 178 20.94 6.45 -1.63
N GLU A 179 19.98 7.07 -2.33
CA GLU A 179 19.94 7.11 -3.79
C GLU A 179 20.80 8.23 -4.38
N GLU A 180 21.32 8.02 -5.59
CA GLU A 180 22.01 9.07 -6.35
C GLU A 180 21.08 10.26 -6.62
N GLU A 181 21.60 11.49 -6.57
CA GLU A 181 20.78 12.72 -6.62
C GLU A 181 19.88 12.82 -7.87
N SER A 182 20.36 12.30 -9.01
CA SER A 182 19.59 12.24 -10.27
C SER A 182 18.38 11.29 -10.16
N LEU A 183 18.59 10.08 -9.62
CA LEU A 183 17.53 9.09 -9.40
C LEU A 183 16.57 9.56 -8.32
N LYS A 184 17.09 10.10 -7.21
CA LYS A 184 16.31 10.69 -6.12
C LYS A 184 15.34 11.76 -6.61
N SER A 185 15.80 12.64 -7.50
CA SER A 185 14.95 13.67 -8.10
C SER A 185 13.84 13.06 -8.97
N SER A 186 14.19 12.11 -9.84
CA SER A 186 13.24 11.37 -10.69
C SER A 186 12.17 10.62 -9.87
N TYR A 187 12.58 9.91 -8.82
CA TYR A 187 11.67 9.15 -7.96
C TYR A 187 10.75 10.07 -7.14
N LYS A 188 11.23 11.25 -6.71
CA LYS A 188 10.37 12.28 -6.09
C LYS A 188 9.32 12.81 -7.07
N GLU A 189 9.70 13.06 -8.33
CA GLU A 189 8.74 13.45 -9.38
C GLU A 189 7.69 12.35 -9.62
N ARG A 190 8.12 11.08 -9.64
CA ARG A 190 7.21 9.93 -9.76
C ARG A 190 6.25 9.86 -8.57
N LYS A 191 6.70 10.05 -7.32
CA LYS A 191 5.81 10.12 -6.13
C LYS A 191 4.75 11.21 -6.27
N ILE A 192 5.12 12.40 -6.73
CA ILE A 192 4.19 13.53 -6.92
C ILE A 192 3.16 13.23 -8.01
N MET A 193 3.59 12.61 -9.12
CA MET A 193 2.66 12.25 -10.18
C MET A 193 1.69 11.14 -9.71
N LEU A 194 2.17 10.12 -9.00
CA LEU A 194 1.31 9.11 -8.37
C LEU A 194 0.33 9.73 -7.36
N PHE A 195 0.73 10.76 -6.62
CA PHE A 195 -0.16 11.52 -5.75
C PHE A 195 -1.30 12.20 -6.52
N CYS A 196 -1.04 12.81 -7.67
CA CYS A 196 -2.10 13.39 -8.51
C CYS A 196 -3.11 12.32 -8.94
N ILE A 197 -2.63 11.16 -9.41
CA ILE A 197 -3.49 10.02 -9.79
C ILE A 197 -4.29 9.52 -8.59
N PHE A 198 -3.65 9.40 -7.43
CA PHE A 198 -4.30 8.98 -6.20
C PHE A 198 -5.47 9.92 -5.84
N ILE A 199 -5.23 11.24 -5.78
CA ILE A 199 -6.27 12.20 -5.40
C ILE A 199 -7.39 12.26 -6.44
N GLU A 200 -7.08 12.17 -7.73
CA GLU A 200 -8.06 12.06 -8.81
C GLU A 200 -9.00 10.86 -8.58
N ASN A 201 -8.45 9.68 -8.26
CA ASN A 201 -9.24 8.48 -7.98
C ASN A 201 -10.04 8.59 -6.67
N ILE A 202 -9.49 9.22 -5.63
CA ILE A 202 -10.25 9.52 -4.41
C ILE A 202 -11.42 10.46 -4.71
N GLN A 203 -11.23 11.48 -5.54
CA GLN A 203 -12.31 12.37 -5.97
C GLN A 203 -13.42 11.61 -6.72
N ALA A 204 -13.06 10.64 -7.55
CA ALA A 204 -14.03 9.78 -8.22
C ALA A 204 -14.83 8.90 -7.23
N VAL A 205 -14.20 8.41 -6.16
CA VAL A 205 -14.86 7.64 -5.09
C VAL A 205 -15.82 8.50 -4.28
N THR A 206 -15.37 9.68 -3.85
CA THR A 206 -16.18 10.60 -3.02
C THR A 206 -17.26 11.30 -3.85
N LYS A 207 -17.07 11.40 -5.17
CA LYS A 207 -17.95 12.15 -6.10
C LYS A 207 -18.18 13.60 -5.65
N GLY A 208 -17.20 14.20 -4.98
CA GLY A 208 -17.29 15.55 -4.44
C GLY A 208 -18.25 15.73 -3.25
N ARG A 209 -18.72 14.63 -2.63
CA ARG A 209 -19.49 14.70 -1.38
C ARG A 209 -18.62 15.17 -0.22
N ASP A 210 -19.25 15.84 0.75
CA ASP A 210 -18.62 16.17 2.03
C ASP A 210 -18.53 14.92 2.91
N LEU A 211 -17.31 14.55 3.30
CA LEU A 211 -17.05 13.36 4.12
C LEU A 211 -17.70 13.46 5.50
N ARG A 212 -17.90 14.67 6.03
CA ARG A 212 -18.57 14.89 7.33
C ARG A 212 -20.05 14.53 7.23
N GLU A 213 -20.72 14.92 6.15
CA GLU A 213 -22.13 14.60 5.91
C GLU A 213 -22.34 13.11 5.66
N GLU A 214 -21.42 12.49 4.90
CA GLU A 214 -21.43 11.04 4.69
C GLU A 214 -21.25 10.29 6.01
N TYR A 215 -20.32 10.73 6.86
CA TYR A 215 -20.14 10.21 8.21
C TYR A 215 -21.41 10.30 9.06
N GLN A 216 -22.04 11.48 9.12
CA GLN A 216 -23.28 11.64 9.92
C GLN A 216 -24.41 10.72 9.43
N THR A 217 -24.52 10.55 8.11
CA THR A 217 -25.50 9.63 7.51
C THR A 217 -25.24 8.17 7.90
N LEU A 218 -23.97 7.74 7.88
CA LEU A 218 -23.57 6.39 8.27
C LEU A 218 -23.68 6.17 9.79
N LYS A 219 -23.44 7.20 10.58
CA LYS A 219 -23.60 7.20 12.05
C LYS A 219 -25.05 6.93 12.45
N GLN A 220 -26.01 7.55 11.77
CA GLN A 220 -27.44 7.26 11.97
C GLN A 220 -27.79 5.80 11.65
N LYS A 221 -27.12 5.21 10.65
CA LYS A 221 -27.28 3.81 10.24
C LYS A 221 -26.45 2.81 11.05
N ARG A 222 -25.62 3.26 12.00
CA ARG A 222 -24.65 2.44 12.76
C ARG A 222 -23.68 1.66 11.85
N GLN A 223 -23.24 2.27 10.76
CA GLN A 223 -22.36 1.68 9.74
C GLN A 223 -21.10 2.53 9.50
N THR A 224 -20.48 3.05 10.56
CA THR A 224 -19.34 3.99 10.45
C THR A 224 -18.01 3.29 10.28
N SER A 225 -17.80 2.11 10.88
CA SER A 225 -16.48 1.45 10.95
C SER A 225 -15.74 1.35 9.61
N GLY A 226 -16.39 0.91 8.54
CA GLY A 226 -15.73 0.81 7.24
C GLY A 226 -15.37 2.17 6.62
N PHE A 227 -16.15 3.21 6.91
CA PHE A 227 -15.90 4.58 6.45
C PHE A 227 -14.83 5.27 7.30
N GLU A 228 -14.84 5.07 8.62
CA GLU A 228 -13.79 5.51 9.55
C GLU A 228 -12.44 4.97 9.10
N THR A 229 -12.33 3.65 8.87
CA THR A 229 -11.11 3.03 8.34
C THR A 229 -10.71 3.61 6.98
N PHE A 230 -11.66 3.91 6.08
CA PHE A 230 -11.34 4.57 4.81
C PHE A 230 -10.74 5.96 5.03
N CYS A 231 -11.34 6.78 5.89
CA CYS A 231 -10.85 8.12 6.24
C CYS A 231 -9.46 8.06 6.90
N GLU A 232 -9.24 7.13 7.81
CA GLU A 232 -7.93 6.91 8.46
C GLU A 232 -6.84 6.63 7.42
N GLN A 233 -7.09 5.66 6.52
CA GLN A 233 -6.13 5.29 5.48
C GLN A 233 -5.89 6.43 4.48
N LEU A 234 -6.95 7.18 4.13
CA LEU A 234 -6.82 8.37 3.29
C LEU A 234 -5.94 9.44 3.95
N CYS A 235 -6.17 9.73 5.24
CA CYS A 235 -5.40 10.72 5.97
C CYS A 235 -3.94 10.29 6.17
N GLN A 236 -3.68 9.00 6.39
CA GLN A 236 -2.32 8.45 6.44
C GLN A 236 -1.60 8.63 5.10
N ALA A 237 -2.23 8.25 3.99
CA ALA A 237 -1.67 8.42 2.65
C ALA A 237 -1.36 9.89 2.32
N ILE A 238 -2.31 10.80 2.60
CA ILE A 238 -2.11 12.24 2.38
C ILE A 238 -0.97 12.76 3.25
N SER A 239 -0.92 12.37 4.52
CA SER A 239 0.13 12.79 5.45
C SER A 239 1.50 12.32 4.98
N ALA A 240 1.63 11.07 4.54
CA ALA A 240 2.87 10.53 4.03
C ALA A 240 3.39 11.31 2.82
N VAL A 241 2.53 11.59 1.84
CA VAL A 241 2.94 12.39 0.67
C VAL A 241 3.34 13.80 1.09
N LEU A 242 2.44 14.48 1.79
CA LEU A 242 2.56 15.91 2.02
C LEU A 242 3.69 16.21 3.00
N LEU A 243 3.92 15.43 4.05
CA LEU A 243 5.01 15.70 4.99
C LEU A 243 6.40 15.39 4.39
N GLU A 244 6.53 14.33 3.58
CA GLU A 244 7.84 13.94 3.02
C GLU A 244 8.20 14.69 1.73
N ASN A 245 7.20 15.15 0.97
CA ASN A 245 7.41 15.69 -0.37
C ASN A 245 6.97 17.16 -0.52
N LEU A 246 6.59 17.85 0.57
CA LEU A 246 6.14 19.26 0.51
C LEU A 246 7.13 20.16 -0.21
N SER A 247 8.40 20.08 0.17
CA SER A 247 9.44 20.96 -0.39
C SER A 247 9.59 20.79 -1.91
N SER A 248 9.43 19.57 -2.43
CA SER A 248 9.42 19.31 -3.87
C SER A 248 8.17 19.86 -4.55
N ILE A 249 6.99 19.66 -3.94
CA ILE A 249 5.72 20.22 -4.44
C ILE A 249 5.80 21.75 -4.48
N GLU A 250 6.31 22.40 -3.44
CA GLU A 250 6.48 23.85 -3.38
C GLU A 250 7.45 24.36 -4.45
N LYS A 251 8.60 23.71 -4.62
CA LYS A 251 9.57 24.07 -5.68
C LYS A 251 8.94 24.00 -7.08
N ILE A 252 8.18 22.95 -7.36
CA ILE A 252 7.50 22.77 -8.66
C ILE A 252 6.39 23.81 -8.84
N THR A 253 5.66 24.13 -7.78
CA THR A 253 4.48 25.00 -7.85
C THR A 253 4.78 26.50 -7.74
N ASN A 254 5.95 26.87 -7.21
CA ASN A 254 6.40 28.25 -7.02
C ASN A 254 7.07 28.81 -8.29
N THR A 255 6.34 28.77 -9.40
CA THR A 255 6.76 29.33 -10.68
C THR A 255 5.72 30.33 -11.20
N MET A 256 6.18 31.36 -11.92
CA MET A 256 5.32 32.36 -12.58
C MET A 256 4.81 31.88 -13.95
N GLU A 257 5.25 30.71 -14.39
CA GLU A 257 4.90 30.14 -15.69
C GLU A 257 3.51 29.52 -15.68
N GLN A 258 2.71 29.80 -16.71
CA GLN A 258 1.42 29.16 -16.89
C GLN A 258 1.62 27.74 -17.41
N ASN A 259 1.49 26.75 -16.53
CA ASN A 259 1.57 25.34 -16.88
C ASN A 259 0.34 24.61 -16.32
N PRO A 260 -0.49 23.97 -17.17
CA PRO A 260 -1.71 23.29 -16.73
C PRO A 260 -1.44 22.13 -15.75
N ASN A 261 -0.27 21.48 -15.84
CA ASN A 261 0.12 20.43 -14.91
C ASN A 261 0.43 20.99 -13.52
N ILE A 262 1.04 22.18 -13.46
CA ILE A 262 1.31 22.87 -12.18
C ILE A 262 0.00 23.32 -11.53
N GLU A 263 -0.95 23.84 -12.32
CA GLU A 263 -2.27 24.22 -11.83
C GLU A 263 -3.04 22.99 -11.32
N SER A 264 -2.97 21.87 -12.04
CA SER A 264 -3.56 20.59 -11.61
C SER A 264 -2.96 20.12 -10.28
N LEU A 265 -1.64 20.14 -10.13
CA LEU A 265 -0.96 19.81 -8.87
C LEU A 265 -1.42 20.72 -7.73
N LYS A 266 -1.50 22.04 -7.95
CA LYS A 266 -2.03 22.99 -6.95
C LYS A 266 -3.45 22.64 -6.53
N ASN A 267 -4.31 22.27 -7.49
CA ASN A 267 -5.69 21.89 -7.23
C ASN A 267 -5.79 20.57 -6.46
N PHE A 268 -4.99 19.56 -6.81
CA PHE A 268 -4.96 18.29 -6.09
C PHE A 268 -4.40 18.43 -4.67
N THR A 269 -3.36 19.25 -4.46
CA THR A 269 -2.87 19.57 -3.11
C THR A 269 -3.93 20.27 -2.26
N ARG A 270 -4.66 21.24 -2.82
CA ARG A 270 -5.79 21.88 -2.12
C ARG A 270 -6.90 20.90 -1.78
N LEU A 271 -7.22 19.98 -2.69
CA LEU A 271 -8.23 18.95 -2.46
C LEU A 271 -7.81 17.98 -1.36
N ALA A 272 -6.55 17.55 -1.33
CA ALA A 272 -6.00 16.72 -0.28
C ALA A 272 -6.07 17.40 1.11
N LEU A 273 -5.68 18.68 1.19
CA LEU A 273 -5.81 19.47 2.42
C LEU A 273 -7.28 19.64 2.84
N ASN A 274 -8.20 19.80 1.89
CA ASN A 274 -9.63 19.86 2.19
C ASN A 274 -10.13 18.54 2.79
N TYR A 275 -9.72 17.39 2.25
CA TYR A 275 -10.02 16.10 2.87
C TYR A 275 -9.47 15.99 4.30
N MET A 276 -8.23 16.44 4.55
CA MET A 276 -7.68 16.47 5.91
C MET A 276 -8.52 17.33 6.87
N ILE A 277 -8.99 18.49 6.42
CA ILE A 277 -9.87 19.37 7.21
C ILE A 277 -11.22 18.69 7.48
N GLN A 278 -11.82 18.05 6.47
CA GLN A 278 -13.09 17.34 6.64
C GLN A 278 -12.95 16.19 7.65
N CYS A 279 -11.92 15.35 7.49
CA CYS A 279 -11.63 14.24 8.40
C CYS A 279 -11.31 14.70 9.83
N SER A 280 -10.62 15.84 10.00
CA SER A 280 -10.35 16.43 11.33
C SER A 280 -11.61 16.79 12.12
N ASN A 281 -12.76 16.93 11.43
CA ASN A 281 -14.06 17.26 12.03
C ASN A 281 -15.00 16.05 12.17
N ILE A 282 -14.52 14.85 11.89
CA ILE A 282 -15.26 13.60 12.12
C ILE A 282 -15.04 13.19 13.59
N SER A 283 -16.10 12.73 14.26
CA SER A 283 -16.05 12.33 15.67
C SER A 283 -15.49 10.90 15.81
N ASP A 284 -14.20 10.73 15.53
CA ASP A 284 -13.45 9.48 15.71
C ASP A 284 -12.06 9.78 16.30
N ASP A 285 -11.70 9.09 17.38
CA ASP A 285 -10.49 9.40 18.16
C ASP A 285 -9.20 9.05 17.42
N GLU A 286 -9.16 7.93 16.69
CA GLU A 286 -7.97 7.49 15.96
C GLU A 286 -7.74 8.37 14.72
N LEU A 287 -8.80 8.65 13.97
CA LEU A 287 -8.76 9.59 12.85
C LEU A 287 -8.31 10.98 13.31
N PHE A 288 -8.83 11.48 14.43
CA PHE A 288 -8.42 12.78 14.96
C PHE A 288 -6.93 12.80 15.33
N LYS A 289 -6.39 11.73 15.93
CA LYS A 289 -4.94 11.62 16.23
C LYS A 289 -4.10 11.68 14.96
N ILE A 290 -4.50 10.97 13.90
CA ILE A 290 -3.80 10.98 12.60
C ILE A 290 -3.77 12.41 12.04
N CYS A 291 -4.93 13.08 11.99
CA CYS A 291 -5.02 14.45 11.51
C CYS A 291 -4.24 15.43 12.39
N LEU A 292 -4.29 15.28 13.71
CA LEU A 292 -3.57 16.15 14.64
C LEU A 292 -2.05 16.02 14.46
N ASN A 293 -1.54 14.80 14.31
CA ASN A 293 -0.12 14.57 14.04
C ASN A 293 0.31 15.24 12.72
N PHE A 294 -0.51 15.15 11.68
CA PHE A 294 -0.28 15.87 10.44
C PHE A 294 -0.20 17.38 10.65
N TRP A 295 -1.23 17.99 11.26
CA TRP A 295 -1.26 19.44 11.48
C TRP A 295 -0.13 19.92 12.38
N HIS A 296 0.27 19.12 13.37
CA HIS A 296 1.42 19.42 14.22
C HIS A 296 2.71 19.53 13.40
N ASN A 297 3.03 18.50 12.61
CA ASN A 297 4.24 18.51 11.78
C ASN A 297 4.18 19.59 10.69
N TRP A 298 3.05 19.71 10.02
CA TRP A 298 2.82 20.73 9.00
C TRP A 298 3.02 22.15 9.53
N THR A 299 2.44 22.47 10.69
CA THR A 299 2.60 23.81 11.29
C THR A 299 4.00 24.05 11.84
N LYS A 300 4.66 23.02 12.38
CA LYS A 300 6.06 23.09 12.81
C LYS A 300 6.97 23.45 11.65
N ASP A 301 6.81 22.81 10.49
CA ASP A 301 7.62 23.08 9.30
C ASP A 301 7.37 24.50 8.78
N LEU A 302 6.12 24.95 8.73
CA LEU A 302 5.78 26.33 8.38
C LEU A 302 6.43 27.36 9.32
N VAL A 303 6.41 27.10 10.63
CA VAL A 303 7.06 27.99 11.61
C VAL A 303 8.57 28.03 11.39
N GLN A 304 9.22 26.91 11.09
CA GLN A 304 10.66 26.88 10.80
C GLN A 304 11.00 27.66 9.52
N ILE A 305 10.16 27.59 8.49
CA ILE A 305 10.35 28.36 7.25
C ILE A 305 10.22 29.87 7.52
N VAL A 306 9.22 30.28 8.31
CA VAL A 306 8.96 31.70 8.60
C VAL A 306 9.92 32.27 9.65
N ASN A 307 10.35 31.46 10.61
CA ASN A 307 11.26 31.86 11.69
C ASN A 307 12.27 30.73 12.02
N PRO A 308 13.42 30.69 11.33
CA PRO A 308 14.41 29.61 11.47
C PRO A 308 15.01 29.44 12.87
N HIS A 309 14.93 30.48 13.72
CA HIS A 309 15.47 30.46 15.09
C HIS A 309 14.42 30.17 16.17
N PHE A 310 13.16 29.94 15.81
CA PHE A 310 12.07 29.82 16.80
C PHE A 310 12.23 28.62 17.77
N PHE A 311 12.90 27.56 17.32
CA PHE A 311 13.10 26.32 18.10
C PHE A 311 14.57 26.11 18.55
N GLN A 312 15.46 27.08 18.31
CA GLN A 312 16.81 27.11 18.87
C GLN A 312 16.80 27.79 20.25
#